data_AF-A0A9E2Z1R4-F1
#
_entry.id   AF-A0A9E2Z1R4-F1
#
_cell.length_a   1.000
_cell.length_b   1.000
_cell.length_c   1.000
_cell.angle_alpha   90.00
_cell.angle_beta   90.00
_cell.angle_gamma   90.00
#
_symmetry.space_group_name_H-M   'P 1'
#
loop_
_entity.id
_entity.type
_entity.pdbx_description
1 polymer ?
#
loop_
_entity_poly.entity_id
_entity_poly.type
_entity_poly.pdbx_seq_one_letter_code
_entity_poly.pdbx_strand_id
1 'polypeptide(L)' 'GTIRKLHAQSIGENSVHGSDAPETAAIEIAQFFAGNEIVG' A
#
# COMPACT_ATOMS: atom_id res chain seq x y z
N GLY A 1 -15.95 7.93 6.44
CA GLY A 1 -15.01 8.68 5.57
C GLY A 1 -13.95 7.73 5.04
N THR A 2 -13.17 8.13 4.03
CA THR A 2 -12.00 7.34 3.58
C THR A 2 -10.75 7.77 4.36
N ILE A 3 -9.69 6.94 4.38
CA ILE A 3 -8.43 7.26 5.10
C ILE A 3 -7.87 8.61 4.63
N ARG A 4 -7.74 8.80 3.32
CA ARG A 4 -7.29 10.07 2.73
C ARG A 4 -8.16 11.25 3.13
N LYS A 5 -9.49 11.09 3.14
CA LYS A 5 -10.41 12.17 3.54
C LYS A 5 -10.22 12.58 5.01
N LEU A 6 -9.82 11.64 5.87
CA LEU A 6 -9.68 11.88 7.32
C LEU A 6 -8.26 12.33 7.71
N HIS A 7 -7.23 12.00 6.91
CA HIS A 7 -5.84 12.11 7.35
C HIS A 7 -4.87 12.77 6.35
N ALA A 8 -5.26 12.99 5.09
CA ALA A 8 -4.35 13.60 4.10
C ALA A 8 -4.12 15.10 4.39
N GLN A 9 -2.88 15.55 4.24
CA GLN A 9 -2.49 16.96 4.39
C GLN A 9 -2.37 17.67 3.04
N SER A 10 -1.96 16.93 2.01
CA SER A 10 -1.78 17.44 0.65
C SER A 10 -1.94 16.29 -0.36
N ILE A 11 -1.81 16.58 -1.67
CA ILE A 11 -1.83 15.54 -2.71
C ILE A 11 -0.66 14.56 -2.53
N GLY A 12 0.52 15.06 -2.15
CA GLY A 12 1.71 14.24 -1.89
C GLY A 12 1.65 13.54 -0.54
N GLU A 13 1.25 14.27 0.52
CA GLU A 13 1.14 13.74 1.88
C GLU A 13 -0.27 13.18 2.13
N ASN A 14 -0.61 12.11 1.42
CA ASN A 14 -1.95 11.52 1.41
C ASN A 14 -2.12 10.28 2.30
N SER A 15 -1.23 10.10 3.27
CA SER A 15 -1.27 9.11 4.37
C SER A 15 -1.08 7.63 4.00
N VAL A 16 -1.60 7.15 2.86
CA VAL A 16 -1.57 5.71 2.52
C VAL A 16 -1.40 5.43 1.03
N HIS A 17 -0.67 4.34 0.75
CA HIS A 17 -0.60 3.66 -0.53
C HIS A 17 -1.38 2.34 -0.47
N GLY A 18 -1.84 1.88 -1.63
CA GLY A 18 -2.38 0.55 -1.82
C GLY A 18 -2.30 0.20 -3.30
N SER A 19 -1.92 -1.04 -3.61
CA SER A 19 -1.78 -1.52 -4.99
C SER A 19 -3.10 -1.36 -5.76
N ASP A 20 -2.99 -0.99 -7.03
CA ASP A 20 -4.14 -0.63 -7.88
C ASP A 20 -4.73 -1.81 -8.66
N ALA A 21 -4.02 -2.95 -8.74
CA ALA A 21 -4.45 -4.16 -9.42
C ALA A 21 -3.84 -5.44 -8.79
N PRO A 22 -4.40 -6.64 -9.04
CA PRO A 22 -3.81 -7.89 -8.58
C PRO A 22 -2.38 -8.12 -9.09
N GLU A 23 -2.09 -7.72 -10.32
CA GLU A 23 -0.78 -7.87 -10.95
C GLU A 23 0.26 -6.96 -10.29
N THR A 24 -0.09 -5.71 -10.00
CA THR A 24 0.80 -4.76 -9.31
C THR A 24 0.96 -5.12 -7.83
N ALA A 25 -0.07 -5.66 -7.18
CA ALA A 25 0.03 -6.18 -5.82
C ALA A 25 1.05 -7.32 -5.71
N ALA A 26 1.04 -8.27 -6.65
CA ALA A 26 2.03 -9.36 -6.65
C ALA A 26 3.47 -8.85 -6.77
N ILE A 27 3.68 -7.83 -7.60
CA ILE A 27 5.00 -7.18 -7.77
C ILE A 27 5.40 -6.41 -6.50
N GLU A 28 4.51 -5.58 -5.97
CA GLU A 28 4.79 -4.76 -4.79
C GLU A 28 5.03 -5.62 -3.54
N ILE A 29 4.25 -6.69 -3.33
CA ILE A 29 4.46 -7.60 -2.20
C ILE A 29 5.87 -8.22 -2.26
N ALA A 30 6.29 -8.72 -3.43
CA ALA A 30 7.62 -9.29 -3.59
C ALA A 30 8.76 -8.24 -3.51
N GLN A 31 8.47 -6.97 -3.82
CA GLN A 31 9.42 -5.86 -3.66
C GLN A 31 9.65 -5.52 -2.18
N PHE A 32 8.62 -5.59 -1.34
CA PHE A 32 8.68 -5.15 0.07
C PHE A 32 8.90 -6.28 1.07
N PHE A 33 8.52 -7.52 0.72
CA PHE A 33 8.63 -8.67 1.60
C PHE A 33 9.26 -9.85 0.86
N ALA A 34 10.27 -10.45 1.48
CA ALA A 34 10.77 -11.76 1.10
C ALA A 34 9.74 -12.85 1.43
N GLY A 35 9.81 -13.97 0.71
CA GLY A 35 8.82 -15.05 0.85
C GLY A 35 8.73 -15.67 2.26
N ASN A 36 9.75 -15.49 3.11
CA ASN A 36 9.77 -15.95 4.50
C ASN A 36 9.36 -14.87 5.52
N GLU A 37 9.05 -13.65 5.09
CA GLU A 37 8.58 -12.56 5.97
C GLU A 37 7.04 -12.55 6.11
N ILE A 38 6.33 -13.26 5.22
CA ILE A 38 4.89 -13.47 5.33
C ILE A 38 4.64 -14.66 6.26
N VAL A 39 4.24 -14.36 7.51
CA VAL A 39 4.02 -15.34 8.58
C VAL A 39 2.58 -15.28 9.09
N GLY A 40 2.05 -16.42 9.55
CA GLY A 40 0.69 -16.55 10.07
C GLY A 40 0.24 -18.00 10.17
#